data_AF-A0A7V3LWF3-F1
#
_entry.id   AF-A0A7V3LWF3-F1
#
_cell.length_a   1.000
_cell.length_b   1.000
_cell.length_c   1.000
_cell.angle_alpha   90.00
_cell.angle_beta   90.00
_cell.angle_gamma   90.00
#
_symmetry.space_group_name_H-M   'P 1'
#
loop_
_entity.id
_entity.type
_entity.pdbx_description
1 polymer ?
#
loop_
_entity_poly.entity_id
_entity_poly.type
_entity_poly.pdbx_seq_one_letter_code
_entity_poly.pdbx_strand_id
1 'polypeptide(L)'
;MSRLFVPLLALLAMALLPTGALAAGPDAAATPWRPPDPALKIFVDQPGLYQLTYDDLAAVGLPVDDLDPRTFQIFEAGREIAILVQGEADGSFDAGDSILFFGQGVDTRYTDTNVYWLTYGQGEGRRVVQRGGVDDGSPLTAYTDQARYEENQIYISTLPLAEGHDHWYGPSIQAAGLDRPGSRTFDLTLDAVADAGSARLEALFAGNVTGTHHLRLYVNDELVHESSWSGRELHAVNEEIPQAILHDGQNAVRAVLLNDTDGQVFDMVYLDWMTLRYARRLVARDNALLFRVDAPGRWRFDIAGFQESGVRVFDVTDPANVQQISADAPALPYALYLPAVQGGAGASARRVDEAATTFQFGDDVTSPRRYLALAPSAIRAPLRILADEPSNLQHSAQGADYILITHRDFWDAAQRLADYRAAQGMRVALVDVQDIYDEFNGGLMSAQAIHDFLAYAYQHWPAPAPRYVLLMGDGTYDMRHYLPDTAPTYIPPNLIFMDTLIGEGASDNRYVTIVG
;
A
#
# COMPACT_ATOMS: atom_id res chain seq x y z
N MET A 1 29.47 -12.91 -4.50
CA MET A 1 29.12 -11.91 -3.48
C MET A 1 27.61 -11.91 -3.39
N SER A 2 27.10 -12.69 -2.44
CA SER A 2 25.72 -13.14 -2.34
C SER A 2 24.93 -12.10 -1.55
N ARG A 3 23.96 -11.42 -2.18
CA ARG A 3 23.00 -10.58 -1.47
C ARG A 3 21.88 -11.49 -0.95
N LEU A 4 21.69 -11.50 0.36
CA LEU A 4 20.60 -12.19 1.04
C LEU A 4 19.27 -11.56 0.61
N PHE A 5 18.35 -12.41 0.15
CA PHE A 5 16.94 -12.11 0.03
C PHE A 5 16.34 -12.05 1.44
N VAL A 6 15.72 -10.92 1.77
CA VAL A 6 14.80 -10.78 2.92
C VAL A 6 13.39 -10.81 2.32
N PRO A 7 12.49 -11.70 2.76
CA PRO A 7 11.12 -11.72 2.25
C PRO A 7 10.35 -10.54 2.85
N LEU A 8 9.83 -9.68 1.98
CA LEU A 8 9.04 -8.51 2.33
C LEU A 8 7.57 -8.96 2.52
N LEU A 9 7.11 -9.08 3.76
CA LEU A 9 5.68 -9.24 4.07
C LEU A 9 4.98 -7.89 3.89
N ALA A 10 4.36 -7.68 2.74
CA ALA A 10 3.39 -6.59 2.53
C ALA A 10 1.99 -7.10 2.88
N LEU A 11 1.43 -6.58 3.98
CA LEU A 11 0.07 -6.87 4.45
C LEU A 11 -0.95 -6.09 3.58
N LEU A 12 -1.34 -6.64 2.43
CA LEU A 12 -2.44 -6.07 1.64
C LEU A 12 -3.77 -6.67 2.11
N ALA A 13 -4.47 -5.97 2.99
CA ALA A 13 -5.82 -6.34 3.42
C ALA A 13 -6.83 -6.19 2.27
N MET A 14 -6.88 -7.13 1.34
CA MET A 14 -8.06 -7.29 0.48
C MET A 14 -9.09 -8.10 1.27
N ALA A 15 -9.89 -7.41 2.08
CA ALA A 15 -11.22 -7.93 2.37
C ALA A 15 -11.96 -7.99 1.02
N LEU A 16 -12.71 -9.06 0.77
CA LEU A 16 -13.79 -9.07 -0.21
C LEU A 16 -14.72 -7.88 0.13
N LEU A 17 -14.44 -6.72 -0.47
CA LEU A 17 -15.40 -5.65 -0.55
C LEU A 17 -16.55 -6.20 -1.42
N PRO A 18 -17.81 -6.05 -0.99
CA PRO A 18 -18.91 -6.29 -1.91
C PRO A 18 -18.66 -5.41 -3.15
N THR A 19 -18.72 -6.03 -4.32
CA THR A 19 -18.81 -5.36 -5.62
C THR A 19 -19.90 -4.29 -5.54
N GLY A 20 -19.49 -3.03 -5.38
CA GLY A 20 -20.39 -1.95 -5.02
C GLY A 20 -19.73 -0.76 -4.33
N ALA A 21 -18.50 -0.43 -4.70
CA ALA A 21 -17.92 0.89 -4.55
C ALA A 21 -16.76 0.99 -5.55
N LEU A 22 -17.10 1.14 -6.83
CA LEU A 22 -16.30 2.03 -7.68
C LEU A 22 -16.05 3.28 -6.84
N ALA A 23 -14.80 3.76 -6.83
CA ALA A 23 -14.51 5.11 -6.41
C ALA A 23 -15.62 6.00 -6.98
N ALA A 24 -16.52 6.44 -6.11
CA ALA A 24 -17.37 7.55 -6.46
C ALA A 24 -16.36 8.65 -6.74
N GLY A 25 -16.29 9.06 -8.02
CA GLY A 25 -15.65 10.32 -8.38
C GLY A 25 -16.14 11.41 -7.43
N PRO A 26 -15.37 12.49 -7.24
CA PRO A 26 -15.62 13.46 -6.19
C PRO A 26 -17.08 13.95 -6.25
N ASP A 27 -17.91 13.43 -5.35
CA ASP A 27 -19.26 13.92 -5.15
C ASP A 27 -19.13 15.34 -4.60
N ALA A 28 -19.74 16.26 -5.33
CA ALA A 28 -19.94 17.68 -5.09
C ALA A 28 -19.42 18.28 -3.76
N ALA A 29 -18.51 19.25 -3.93
CA ALA A 29 -18.17 20.34 -3.01
C ALA A 29 -17.26 20.01 -1.80
N ALA A 30 -16.24 19.16 -1.99
CA ALA A 30 -15.01 19.30 -1.21
C ALA A 30 -14.27 20.58 -1.66
N THR A 31 -13.80 21.40 -0.72
CA THR A 31 -12.86 22.48 -1.06
C THR A 31 -11.66 21.85 -1.76
N PRO A 32 -11.23 22.36 -2.93
CA PRO A 32 -10.04 21.86 -3.60
C PRO A 32 -8.88 21.80 -2.59
N TRP A 33 -8.24 20.63 -2.47
CA TRP A 33 -7.09 20.47 -1.60
C TRP A 33 -6.02 21.47 -2.04
N ARG A 34 -5.48 22.20 -1.05
CA ARG A 34 -4.31 23.04 -1.23
C ARG A 34 -3.25 22.53 -0.26
N PRO A 35 -2.09 22.09 -0.77
CA PRO A 35 -0.96 21.77 0.08
C PRO A 35 -0.73 22.90 1.10
N PRO A 36 -0.49 22.56 2.38
CA PRO A 36 -0.18 23.58 3.37
C PRO A 36 1.17 24.25 3.04
N ASP A 37 1.34 25.49 3.48
CA ASP A 37 2.59 26.24 3.33
C ASP A 37 2.98 26.84 4.69
N PRO A 38 4.15 26.50 5.26
CA PRO A 38 5.15 25.57 4.75
C PRO A 38 4.73 24.10 4.85
N ALA A 39 5.31 23.21 4.04
CA ALA A 39 5.11 21.77 4.16
C ALA A 39 6.34 20.91 3.85
N LEU A 40 6.36 19.73 4.47
CA LEU A 40 7.21 18.61 4.11
C LEU A 40 6.38 17.43 3.61
N LYS A 41 6.89 16.72 2.60
CA LYS A 41 6.34 15.49 2.04
C LYS A 41 7.05 14.29 2.64
N ILE A 42 6.29 13.40 3.25
CA ILE A 42 6.74 12.20 3.94
C ILE A 42 6.27 10.98 3.13
N PHE A 43 7.22 10.19 2.64
CA PHE A 43 6.93 9.09 1.73
C PHE A 43 6.91 7.75 2.47
N VAL A 44 5.84 6.98 2.28
CA VAL A 44 5.55 5.75 3.01
C VAL A 44 5.02 4.68 2.06
N ASP A 45 5.53 3.45 2.12
CA ASP A 45 5.14 2.33 1.24
C ASP A 45 4.47 1.16 1.98
N GLN A 46 4.56 1.10 3.31
CA GLN A 46 4.02 -0.01 4.10
C GLN A 46 3.15 0.46 5.26
N PRO A 47 2.13 -0.33 5.65
CA PRO A 47 1.38 -0.07 6.87
C PRO A 47 2.30 -0.17 8.11
N GLY A 48 2.27 0.85 8.96
CA GLY A 48 3.04 0.85 10.20
C GLY A 48 2.99 2.18 10.95
N LEU A 49 3.55 2.20 12.16
CA LEU A 49 3.80 3.44 12.88
C LEU A 49 5.15 4.00 12.43
N TYR A 50 5.13 5.22 11.89
CA TYR A 50 6.31 5.94 11.40
C TYR A 50 6.75 7.00 12.39
N GLN A 51 8.06 7.22 12.48
CA GLN A 51 8.68 8.26 13.31
C GLN A 51 9.38 9.31 12.45
N LEU A 52 9.17 10.57 12.81
CA LEU A 52 9.94 11.72 12.34
C LEU A 52 10.64 12.31 13.56
N THR A 53 11.96 12.17 13.63
CA THR A 53 12.76 12.69 14.74
C THR A 53 13.10 14.17 14.53
N TYR A 54 13.53 14.83 15.61
CA TYR A 54 14.18 16.14 15.53
C TYR A 54 15.25 16.21 14.44
N ASP A 55 16.16 15.24 14.41
CA ASP A 55 17.29 15.21 13.46
C ASP A 55 16.81 15.04 12.01
N ASP A 56 15.76 14.24 11.78
CA ASP A 56 15.18 14.05 10.44
C ASP A 56 14.63 15.35 9.88
N LEU A 57 13.92 16.13 10.71
CA LEU A 57 13.30 17.39 10.32
C LEU A 57 14.33 18.51 10.17
N ALA A 58 15.32 18.57 11.06
CA ALA A 58 16.44 19.51 10.94
C ALA A 58 17.25 19.27 9.66
N ALA A 59 17.48 18.02 9.28
CA ALA A 59 18.27 17.64 8.10
C ALA A 59 17.65 18.13 6.78
N VAL A 60 16.31 18.27 6.73
CA VAL A 60 15.59 18.80 5.55
C VAL A 60 15.31 20.32 5.65
N GLY A 61 15.88 20.99 6.66
CA GLY A 61 15.85 22.44 6.79
C GLY A 61 14.64 23.02 7.53
N LEU A 62 13.88 22.20 8.26
CA LEU A 62 12.81 22.70 9.12
C LEU A 62 13.41 23.49 10.31
N PRO A 63 12.90 24.68 10.67
CA PRO A 63 13.45 25.49 11.76
C PRO A 63 13.03 24.96 13.15
N VAL A 64 13.36 23.70 13.44
CA VAL A 64 12.90 22.91 14.60
C VAL A 64 13.09 23.61 15.96
N ASP A 65 14.17 24.37 16.14
CA ASP A 65 14.48 25.09 17.39
C ASP A 65 13.42 26.14 17.78
N ASP A 66 12.65 26.65 16.81
CA ASP A 66 11.68 27.73 16.99
C ASP A 66 10.21 27.24 16.93
N LEU A 67 9.99 25.91 16.82
CA LEU A 67 8.66 25.35 16.61
C LEU A 67 7.97 24.99 17.93
N ASP A 68 6.70 25.39 18.06
CA ASP A 68 5.80 24.80 19.07
C ASP A 68 5.29 23.44 18.54
N PRO A 69 5.68 22.30 19.15
CA PRO A 69 5.28 20.98 18.72
C PRO A 69 3.76 20.77 18.71
N ARG A 70 3.01 21.58 19.48
CA ARG A 70 1.53 21.56 19.50
C ARG A 70 0.93 21.91 18.15
N THR A 71 1.68 22.63 17.32
CA THR A 71 1.22 23.09 16.01
C THR A 71 1.48 22.11 14.87
N PHE A 72 2.19 21.00 15.11
CA PHE A 72 2.40 20.00 14.06
C PHE A 72 1.10 19.35 13.62
N GLN A 73 0.88 19.32 12.30
CA GLN A 73 -0.25 18.68 11.63
C GLN A 73 0.27 17.79 10.50
N ILE A 74 -0.33 16.61 10.32
CA ILE A 74 -0.05 15.75 9.17
C ILE A 74 -1.33 15.52 8.38
N PHE A 75 -1.27 15.62 7.05
CA PHE A 75 -2.38 15.38 6.14
C PHE A 75 -2.11 14.22 5.18
N GLU A 76 -3.15 13.45 4.90
CA GLU A 76 -3.21 12.44 3.83
C GLU A 76 -4.33 12.83 2.87
N ALA A 77 -4.01 13.06 1.59
CA ALA A 77 -5.00 13.45 0.57
C ALA A 77 -5.93 14.59 1.03
N GLY A 78 -5.36 15.54 1.77
CA GLY A 78 -6.04 16.70 2.33
C GLY A 78 -6.87 16.51 3.61
N ARG A 79 -6.86 15.31 4.19
CA ARG A 79 -7.47 15.02 5.47
C ARG A 79 -6.41 14.97 6.57
N GLU A 80 -6.59 15.77 7.62
CA GLU A 80 -5.71 15.75 8.80
C GLU A 80 -5.83 14.42 9.56
N ILE A 81 -4.69 13.79 9.86
CA ILE A 81 -4.59 12.54 10.61
C ILE A 81 -4.11 12.79 12.04
N ALA A 82 -4.48 11.90 12.95
CA ALA A 82 -4.03 11.96 14.34
C ALA A 82 -2.55 11.57 14.47
N ILE A 83 -1.77 12.40 15.16
CA ILE A 83 -0.35 12.17 15.45
C ILE A 83 -0.09 12.09 16.96
N LEU A 84 1.01 11.45 17.35
CA LEU A 84 1.53 11.50 18.72
C LEU A 84 2.85 12.28 18.68
N VAL A 85 2.96 13.33 19.49
CA VAL A 85 4.20 14.11 19.59
C VAL A 85 4.86 13.80 20.94
N GLN A 86 6.02 13.15 20.90
CA GLN A 86 6.82 12.87 22.08
C GLN A 86 7.67 14.10 22.38
N GLY A 87 7.65 14.58 23.63
CA GLY A 87 8.34 15.81 24.04
C GLY A 87 7.45 17.05 24.15
N GLU A 88 6.24 17.02 23.59
CA GLU A 88 5.34 18.17 23.41
C GLU A 88 5.00 19.03 24.66
N ALA A 89 5.24 18.53 25.87
CA ALA A 89 4.74 19.12 27.11
C ALA A 89 5.31 20.52 27.40
N ASP A 90 6.58 20.77 27.09
CA ASP A 90 7.24 22.05 27.36
C ASP A 90 7.00 23.10 26.27
N GLY A 91 6.47 22.69 25.10
CA GLY A 91 6.19 23.60 23.99
C GLY A 91 7.43 23.95 23.16
N SER A 92 8.51 23.17 23.28
CA SER A 92 9.68 23.21 22.42
C SER A 92 9.86 21.85 21.75
N PHE A 93 10.36 21.82 20.52
CA PHE A 93 10.67 20.57 19.84
C PHE A 93 12.18 20.37 19.82
N ASP A 94 12.68 19.65 20.83
CA ASP A 94 14.10 19.55 21.13
C ASP A 94 14.72 18.21 20.66
N ALA A 95 16.05 18.10 20.73
CA ALA A 95 16.75 16.87 20.44
C ALA A 95 16.28 15.71 21.35
N GLY A 96 15.70 14.68 20.74
CA GLY A 96 15.06 13.55 21.44
C GLY A 96 13.55 13.49 21.25
N ASP A 97 12.95 14.58 20.78
CA ASP A 97 11.53 14.65 20.45
C ASP A 97 11.25 14.00 19.10
N SER A 98 10.01 13.56 18.92
CA SER A 98 9.58 12.97 17.67
C SER A 98 8.08 13.03 17.44
N ILE A 99 7.72 13.00 16.17
CA ILE A 99 6.35 12.85 15.70
C ILE A 99 6.14 11.39 15.29
N LEU A 100 5.07 10.78 15.79
CA LEU A 100 4.65 9.44 15.44
C LEU A 100 3.29 9.49 14.75
N PHE A 101 3.15 8.80 13.61
CA PHE A 101 1.88 8.70 12.89
C PHE A 101 1.72 7.31 12.27
N PHE A 102 0.49 6.87 12.06
CA PHE A 102 0.24 5.63 11.33
C PHE A 102 0.19 5.94 9.84
N GLY A 103 1.16 5.39 9.10
CA GLY A 103 1.26 5.53 7.65
C GLY A 103 0.90 4.23 6.95
N GLN A 104 0.35 4.33 5.74
CA GLN A 104 0.08 3.21 4.85
C GLN A 104 0.53 3.58 3.43
N GLY A 105 1.11 2.62 2.72
CA GLY A 105 1.28 2.74 1.28
C GLY A 105 -0.07 2.82 0.55
N VAL A 106 0.00 3.12 -0.73
CA VAL A 106 -1.15 3.03 -1.64
C VAL A 106 -0.98 1.81 -2.54
N ASP A 107 -2.03 1.47 -3.28
CA ASP A 107 -1.92 0.45 -4.33
C ASP A 107 -2.63 1.00 -5.56
N THR A 108 -1.86 1.70 -6.39
CA THR A 108 -2.34 2.27 -7.65
C THR A 108 -1.52 1.68 -8.78
N ARG A 109 -2.01 1.80 -10.02
CA ARG A 109 -1.21 1.41 -11.19
C ARG A 109 0.10 2.20 -11.33
N TYR A 110 0.19 3.38 -10.69
CA TYR A 110 1.30 4.32 -10.83
C TYR A 110 2.37 4.15 -9.75
N THR A 111 1.97 3.84 -8.51
CA THR A 111 2.83 3.84 -7.33
C THR A 111 2.21 3.02 -6.19
N ASP A 112 3.06 2.46 -5.33
CA ASP A 112 2.72 1.96 -3.99
C ASP A 112 3.11 2.91 -2.85
N THR A 113 3.86 3.95 -3.17
CA THR A 113 4.31 4.93 -2.20
C THR A 113 3.25 6.01 -2.02
N ASN A 114 2.77 6.17 -0.80
CA ASN A 114 1.88 7.24 -0.36
C ASN A 114 2.68 8.49 0.05
N VAL A 115 2.01 9.65 0.06
CA VAL A 115 2.59 10.94 0.46
C VAL A 115 1.75 11.54 1.58
N TYR A 116 2.40 11.75 2.72
CA TYR A 116 1.85 12.48 3.86
C TYR A 116 2.46 13.88 3.92
N TRP A 117 1.69 14.87 4.34
CA TRP A 117 2.07 16.27 4.33
C TRP A 117 2.17 16.80 5.74
N LEU A 118 3.40 17.04 6.23
CA LEU A 118 3.66 17.63 7.54
C LEU A 118 3.72 19.16 7.41
N THR A 119 3.01 19.88 8.28
CA THR A 119 3.08 21.34 8.42
C THR A 119 3.08 21.75 9.90
N TYR A 120 3.26 23.04 10.17
CA TYR A 120 3.34 23.63 11.50
C TYR A 120 2.82 25.07 11.50
N GLY A 121 2.52 25.61 12.68
CA GLY A 121 2.16 27.02 12.89
C GLY A 121 0.75 27.47 12.47
N GLN A 122 -0.03 26.63 11.78
CA GLN A 122 -1.37 26.98 11.27
C GLN A 122 -2.49 26.79 12.32
N GLY A 123 -2.25 26.02 13.36
CA GLY A 123 -3.20 25.71 14.43
C GLY A 123 -2.72 24.51 15.25
N GLU A 124 -3.43 24.18 16.34
CA GLU A 124 -3.17 22.94 17.07
C GLU A 124 -3.49 21.73 16.20
N GLY A 125 -2.59 20.76 16.15
CA GLY A 125 -2.80 19.58 15.33
C GLY A 125 -3.56 18.47 16.02
N ARG A 126 -4.19 17.62 15.22
CA ARG A 126 -4.94 16.46 15.70
C ARG A 126 -4.02 15.48 16.44
N ARG A 127 -4.40 15.09 17.66
CA ARG A 127 -3.64 14.14 18.49
C ARG A 127 -4.28 12.75 18.55
N VAL A 128 -3.44 11.72 18.66
CA VAL A 128 -3.86 10.36 19.01
C VAL A 128 -4.54 10.39 20.38
N VAL A 129 -5.77 9.88 20.43
CA VAL A 129 -6.55 9.82 21.67
C VAL A 129 -6.17 8.56 22.45
N GLN A 130 -5.96 8.73 23.76
CA GLN A 130 -5.80 7.62 24.70
C GLN A 130 -7.17 7.05 25.07
N ARG A 131 -7.33 5.72 24.98
CA ARG A 131 -8.55 5.00 25.36
C ARG A 131 -8.19 3.82 26.25
N GLY A 132 -8.93 3.61 27.34
CA GLY A 132 -8.76 2.42 28.18
C GLY A 132 -9.17 1.13 27.46
N GLY A 133 -8.47 0.04 27.77
CA GLY A 133 -8.88 -1.33 27.39
C GLY A 133 -9.93 -1.93 28.33
N VAL A 134 -10.15 -3.24 28.21
CA VAL A 134 -11.00 -4.03 29.13
C VAL A 134 -10.21 -5.19 29.75
N ASP A 135 -10.54 -5.56 30.99
CA ASP A 135 -9.79 -6.57 31.76
C ASP A 135 -10.50 -7.94 31.85
N ASP A 136 -11.78 -8.03 31.47
CA ASP A 136 -12.65 -9.21 31.62
C ASP A 136 -13.06 -9.84 30.27
N GLY A 137 -12.24 -9.64 29.24
CA GLY A 137 -12.46 -10.21 27.91
C GLY A 137 -12.22 -11.73 27.85
N SER A 138 -12.94 -12.40 26.95
CA SER A 138 -12.67 -13.80 26.60
C SER A 138 -11.40 -13.90 25.75
N PRO A 139 -10.54 -14.92 25.91
CA PRO A 139 -9.31 -15.02 25.12
C PRO A 139 -9.63 -15.23 23.64
N LEU A 140 -9.06 -14.39 22.78
CA LEU A 140 -8.98 -14.64 21.34
C LEU A 140 -7.70 -15.43 21.07
N THR A 141 -7.85 -16.65 20.56
CA THR A 141 -6.72 -17.58 20.35
C THR A 141 -6.17 -17.55 18.92
N ALA A 142 -6.98 -17.14 17.95
CA ALA A 142 -6.59 -16.97 16.56
C ALA A 142 -7.47 -15.92 15.87
N TYR A 143 -6.94 -15.36 14.79
CA TYR A 143 -7.67 -14.46 13.88
C TYR A 143 -7.41 -14.87 12.43
N THR A 144 -8.22 -14.42 11.49
CA THR A 144 -7.97 -14.68 10.07
C THR A 144 -6.88 -13.76 9.56
N ASP A 145 -5.78 -14.33 9.07
CA ASP A 145 -4.74 -13.61 8.36
C ASP A 145 -4.60 -14.14 6.93
N GLN A 146 -3.72 -13.53 6.15
CA GLN A 146 -3.46 -13.92 4.78
C GLN A 146 -1.97 -13.85 4.40
N ALA A 147 -1.56 -14.73 3.51
CA ALA A 147 -0.34 -14.58 2.72
C ALA A 147 -0.72 -14.43 1.25
N ARG A 148 -0.07 -13.50 0.55
CA ARG A 148 -0.29 -13.23 -0.87
C ARG A 148 0.99 -13.51 -1.65
N TYR A 149 0.85 -14.11 -2.82
CA TYR A 149 1.87 -14.22 -3.85
C TYR A 149 1.38 -13.49 -5.09
N GLU A 150 2.20 -12.58 -5.58
CA GLU A 150 2.01 -11.85 -6.83
C GLU A 150 3.39 -11.46 -7.34
N GLU A 151 3.63 -11.67 -8.63
CA GLU A 151 4.86 -11.27 -9.28
C GLU A 151 4.48 -10.58 -10.59
N ASN A 152 4.98 -9.36 -10.83
CA ASN A 152 4.66 -8.63 -12.06
C ASN A 152 5.85 -8.73 -13.01
N GLN A 153 5.90 -9.84 -13.78
CA GLN A 153 7.05 -10.18 -14.64
C GLN A 153 6.81 -9.92 -16.12
N ILE A 154 5.57 -9.98 -16.57
CA ILE A 154 5.22 -9.79 -17.97
C ILE A 154 3.98 -8.91 -18.10
N TYR A 155 4.07 -7.89 -18.95
CA TYR A 155 2.93 -7.06 -19.31
C TYR A 155 2.32 -7.56 -20.62
N ILE A 156 1.01 -7.83 -20.61
CA ILE A 156 0.27 -8.33 -21.78
C ILE A 156 -0.93 -7.41 -22.02
N SER A 157 -0.74 -6.38 -22.86
CA SER A 157 -1.76 -5.37 -23.17
C SER A 157 -3.09 -5.95 -23.68
N THR A 158 -3.08 -7.16 -24.22
CA THR A 158 -4.26 -7.82 -24.82
C THR A 158 -4.94 -8.83 -23.91
N LEU A 159 -4.57 -8.90 -22.62
CA LEU A 159 -5.12 -9.85 -21.67
C LEU A 159 -5.42 -9.13 -20.34
N PRO A 160 -6.67 -9.15 -19.84
CA PRO A 160 -7.88 -9.41 -20.63
C PRO A 160 -8.09 -8.33 -21.70
N LEU A 161 -8.96 -8.59 -22.69
CA LEU A 161 -9.39 -7.55 -23.64
C LEU A 161 -10.46 -6.63 -23.01
N ALA A 162 -10.11 -5.98 -21.90
CA ALA A 162 -11.01 -5.11 -21.14
C ALA A 162 -10.23 -3.97 -20.47
N GLU A 163 -10.84 -2.79 -20.42
CA GLU A 163 -10.28 -1.61 -19.74
C GLU A 163 -10.41 -1.75 -18.22
N GLY A 164 -9.48 -1.15 -17.46
CA GLY A 164 -9.53 -1.10 -16.00
C GLY A 164 -9.09 -2.40 -15.31
N HIS A 165 -8.47 -3.33 -16.04
CA HIS A 165 -7.86 -4.53 -15.50
C HIS A 165 -6.34 -4.36 -15.39
N ASP A 166 -5.73 -5.13 -14.49
CA ASP A 166 -4.28 -5.29 -14.52
C ASP A 166 -3.89 -6.14 -15.74
N HIS A 167 -2.77 -5.76 -16.34
CA HIS A 167 -2.15 -6.40 -17.49
C HIS A 167 -0.76 -6.95 -17.14
N TRP A 168 -0.32 -6.78 -15.90
CA TRP A 168 0.84 -7.46 -15.36
C TRP A 168 0.48 -8.85 -14.89
N TYR A 169 1.36 -9.78 -15.21
CA TYR A 169 1.23 -11.17 -14.81
C TYR A 169 2.55 -11.70 -14.30
N GLY A 170 2.41 -12.69 -13.45
CA GLY A 170 3.50 -13.52 -13.00
C GLY A 170 3.87 -14.55 -14.05
N PRO A 171 4.52 -15.63 -13.61
CA PRO A 171 5.01 -16.62 -14.54
C PRO A 171 3.90 -17.45 -15.18
N SER A 172 4.19 -17.95 -16.39
CA SER A 172 3.32 -18.92 -17.07
C SER A 172 3.46 -20.34 -16.51
N ILE A 173 2.35 -21.07 -16.60
CA ILE A 173 2.25 -22.53 -16.59
C ILE A 173 1.96 -22.95 -18.03
N GLN A 174 2.80 -23.83 -18.59
CA GLN A 174 2.72 -24.25 -19.99
C GLN A 174 2.65 -25.77 -20.09
N ALA A 175 1.79 -26.28 -20.96
CA ALA A 175 1.64 -27.71 -21.25
C ALA A 175 1.69 -27.93 -22.78
N ALA A 176 2.44 -28.91 -23.24
CA ALA A 176 2.70 -29.13 -24.67
C ALA A 176 2.59 -30.61 -25.07
N GLY A 177 1.67 -30.89 -25.98
CA GLY A 177 1.24 -32.21 -26.43
C GLY A 177 0.02 -32.72 -25.67
N LEU A 178 -0.86 -33.44 -26.37
CA LEU A 178 -2.06 -34.04 -25.77
C LEU A 178 -1.69 -34.97 -24.61
N ASP A 179 -2.40 -34.83 -23.48
CA ASP A 179 -2.20 -35.57 -22.24
C ASP A 179 -0.79 -35.40 -21.63
N ARG A 180 -0.11 -34.28 -21.90
CA ARG A 180 1.20 -33.94 -21.33
C ARG A 180 1.07 -32.73 -20.40
N PRO A 181 0.84 -32.97 -19.10
CA PRO A 181 0.61 -31.88 -18.17
C PRO A 181 1.87 -31.04 -17.96
N GLY A 182 1.65 -29.73 -17.87
CA GLY A 182 2.61 -28.75 -17.37
C GLY A 182 2.35 -28.44 -15.91
N SER A 183 3.38 -28.06 -15.14
CA SER A 183 3.15 -27.62 -13.76
C SER A 183 4.12 -26.55 -13.31
N ARG A 184 3.69 -25.77 -12.33
CA ARG A 184 4.50 -24.79 -11.61
C ARG A 184 4.13 -24.78 -10.13
N THR A 185 5.12 -24.57 -9.27
CA THR A 185 4.92 -24.47 -7.82
C THR A 185 5.19 -23.03 -7.39
N PHE A 186 4.32 -22.53 -6.52
CA PHE A 186 4.36 -21.20 -5.93
C PHE A 186 4.46 -21.36 -4.43
N ASP A 187 5.44 -20.70 -3.82
CA ASP A 187 5.73 -20.84 -2.40
C ASP A 187 5.16 -19.65 -1.62
N LEU A 188 4.24 -19.91 -0.69
CA LEU A 188 3.70 -18.93 0.22
C LEU A 188 4.23 -19.20 1.62
N THR A 189 4.81 -18.17 2.24
CA THR A 189 5.25 -18.27 3.64
C THR A 189 4.10 -17.83 4.54
N LEU A 190 3.63 -18.75 5.38
CA LEU A 190 2.62 -18.50 6.41
C LEU A 190 3.31 -18.35 7.76
N ASP A 191 2.73 -17.52 8.63
CA ASP A 191 3.26 -17.25 9.95
C ASP A 191 2.27 -17.66 11.04
N ALA A 192 2.77 -18.33 12.07
CA ALA A 192 2.03 -18.70 13.26
C ALA A 192 0.67 -19.39 12.97
N VAL A 193 0.63 -20.27 11.97
CA VAL A 193 -0.58 -21.04 11.61
C VAL A 193 -1.18 -21.69 12.87
N ALA A 194 -2.50 -21.56 13.05
CA ALA A 194 -3.20 -22.14 14.19
C ALA A 194 -3.48 -23.64 13.99
N ASP A 195 -3.61 -24.37 15.09
CA ASP A 195 -3.85 -25.83 15.05
C ASP A 195 -5.27 -26.19 14.56
N ALA A 196 -6.22 -25.25 14.65
CA ALA A 196 -7.59 -25.40 14.21
C ALA A 196 -8.10 -24.11 13.57
N GLY A 197 -9.01 -24.25 12.61
CA GLY A 197 -9.57 -23.14 11.83
C GLY A 197 -10.02 -23.60 10.46
N SER A 198 -10.46 -22.65 9.64
CA SER A 198 -10.67 -22.83 8.21
C SER A 198 -9.63 -22.02 7.44
N ALA A 199 -9.27 -22.52 6.26
CA ALA A 199 -8.40 -21.82 5.34
C ALA A 199 -9.09 -21.70 3.98
N ARG A 200 -8.59 -20.78 3.15
CA ARG A 200 -9.13 -20.52 1.83
C ARG A 200 -8.02 -20.16 0.86
N LEU A 201 -8.04 -20.79 -0.32
CA LEU A 201 -7.21 -20.43 -1.45
C LEU A 201 -8.01 -19.56 -2.41
N GLU A 202 -7.55 -18.33 -2.62
CA GLU A 202 -8.05 -17.45 -3.68
C GLU A 202 -6.94 -17.30 -4.71
N ALA A 203 -7.24 -17.39 -6.00
CA ALA A 203 -6.26 -17.15 -7.05
C ALA A 203 -6.92 -16.59 -8.30
N LEU A 204 -6.17 -15.82 -9.08
CA LEU A 204 -6.60 -15.33 -10.38
C LEU A 204 -5.60 -15.78 -11.43
N PHE A 205 -6.09 -16.47 -12.44
CA PHE A 205 -5.32 -16.96 -13.58
C PHE A 205 -5.79 -16.27 -14.86
N ALA A 206 -4.92 -16.17 -15.84
CA ALA A 206 -5.24 -15.60 -17.15
C ALA A 206 -4.91 -16.61 -18.25
N GLY A 207 -5.94 -17.06 -18.98
CA GLY A 207 -5.78 -17.92 -20.15
C GLY A 207 -5.11 -17.15 -21.28
N ASN A 208 -4.07 -17.71 -21.92
CA ASN A 208 -3.39 -17.04 -23.03
C ASN A 208 -3.46 -17.81 -24.36
N VAL A 209 -4.35 -18.80 -24.46
CA VAL A 209 -4.70 -19.45 -25.73
C VAL A 209 -6.22 -19.44 -25.91
N THR A 210 -6.72 -19.62 -27.14
CA THR A 210 -8.16 -19.65 -27.41
C THR A 210 -8.82 -20.98 -27.06
N GLY A 211 -8.01 -21.99 -26.72
CA GLY A 211 -8.45 -23.35 -26.41
C GLY A 211 -9.07 -23.50 -25.01
N THR A 212 -9.20 -24.74 -24.56
CA THR A 212 -9.65 -25.07 -23.20
C THR A 212 -8.47 -25.22 -22.28
N HIS A 213 -8.52 -24.55 -21.14
CA HIS A 213 -7.60 -24.70 -20.02
C HIS A 213 -8.22 -25.67 -19.03
N HIS A 214 -7.47 -26.69 -18.60
CA HIS A 214 -7.89 -27.61 -17.55
C HIS A 214 -6.85 -27.63 -16.43
N LEU A 215 -7.20 -27.01 -15.30
CA LEU A 215 -6.29 -26.69 -14.20
C LEU A 215 -6.63 -27.51 -12.97
N ARG A 216 -5.60 -28.08 -12.33
CA ARG A 216 -5.63 -28.60 -10.96
C ARG A 216 -4.72 -27.79 -10.05
N LEU A 217 -5.16 -27.50 -8.84
CA LEU A 217 -4.33 -26.88 -7.80
C LEU A 217 -4.15 -27.83 -6.62
N TYR A 218 -2.92 -27.95 -6.16
CA TYR A 218 -2.54 -28.71 -4.98
C TYR A 218 -1.96 -27.77 -3.93
N VAL A 219 -2.30 -27.96 -2.66
CA VAL A 219 -1.68 -27.27 -1.52
C VAL A 219 -1.01 -28.34 -0.66
N ASN A 220 0.32 -28.27 -0.51
CA ASN A 220 1.12 -29.28 0.20
C ASN A 220 0.75 -30.71 -0.19
N ASP A 221 0.74 -30.96 -1.51
CA ASP A 221 0.38 -32.23 -2.17
C ASP A 221 -1.09 -32.68 -2.12
N GLU A 222 -1.97 -32.00 -1.37
CA GLU A 222 -3.41 -32.27 -1.39
C GLU A 222 -4.09 -31.58 -2.57
N LEU A 223 -4.87 -32.29 -3.38
CA LEU A 223 -5.68 -31.70 -4.45
C LEU A 223 -6.83 -30.90 -3.84
N VAL A 224 -6.82 -29.58 -4.03
CA VAL A 224 -7.83 -28.68 -3.44
C VAL A 224 -8.78 -28.08 -4.47
N HIS A 225 -8.42 -28.07 -5.75
CA HIS A 225 -9.23 -27.48 -6.81
C HIS A 225 -9.00 -28.17 -8.16
N GLU A 226 -10.07 -28.28 -8.94
CA GLU A 226 -10.05 -28.69 -10.34
C GLU A 226 -11.13 -27.91 -11.11
N SER A 227 -10.73 -27.26 -12.20
CA SER A 227 -11.66 -26.52 -13.06
C SER A 227 -11.15 -26.39 -14.48
N SER A 228 -12.08 -26.08 -15.39
CA SER A 228 -11.75 -25.77 -16.78
C SER A 228 -12.47 -24.51 -17.25
N TRP A 229 -11.80 -23.75 -18.10
CA TRP A 229 -12.36 -22.58 -18.81
C TRP A 229 -11.79 -22.52 -20.22
N SER A 230 -12.30 -21.62 -21.06
CA SER A 230 -11.81 -21.50 -22.43
C SER A 230 -11.53 -20.05 -22.80
N GLY A 231 -10.63 -19.86 -23.75
CA GLY A 231 -10.36 -18.54 -24.30
C GLY A 231 -9.37 -17.72 -23.48
N ARG A 232 -9.07 -16.53 -24.01
CA ARG A 232 -8.15 -15.57 -23.39
C ARG A 232 -8.87 -14.74 -22.32
N GLU A 233 -9.30 -15.43 -21.27
CA GLU A 233 -10.12 -14.88 -20.19
C GLU A 233 -9.46 -15.07 -18.82
N LEU A 234 -9.86 -14.22 -17.87
CA LEU A 234 -9.50 -14.36 -16.47
C LEU A 234 -10.33 -15.47 -15.83
N HIS A 235 -9.69 -16.28 -14.99
CA HIS A 235 -10.28 -17.39 -14.26
C HIS A 235 -9.98 -17.27 -12.78
N ALA A 236 -11.02 -16.98 -12.00
CA ALA A 236 -10.93 -16.83 -10.55
C ALA A 236 -11.19 -18.17 -9.84
N VAL A 237 -10.36 -18.45 -8.84
CA VAL A 237 -10.49 -19.59 -7.92
C VAL A 237 -10.78 -19.04 -6.53
N ASN A 238 -11.74 -19.64 -5.84
CA ASN A 238 -12.07 -19.34 -4.45
C ASN A 238 -12.51 -20.64 -3.77
N GLU A 239 -11.57 -21.31 -3.11
CA GLU A 239 -11.77 -22.64 -2.55
C GLU A 239 -11.52 -22.67 -1.05
N GLU A 240 -12.47 -23.23 -0.30
CA GLU A 240 -12.29 -23.53 1.10
C GLU A 240 -11.45 -24.81 1.25
N ILE A 241 -10.37 -24.74 2.02
CA ILE A 241 -9.42 -25.83 2.19
C ILE A 241 -9.26 -26.18 3.67
N PRO A 242 -9.00 -27.45 4.02
CA PRO A 242 -8.74 -27.82 5.40
C PRO A 242 -7.46 -27.14 5.89
N GLN A 243 -7.53 -26.30 6.93
CA GLN A 243 -6.34 -25.66 7.49
C GLN A 243 -5.27 -26.67 7.95
N ALA A 244 -5.67 -27.90 8.28
CA ALA A 244 -4.76 -28.97 8.69
C ALA A 244 -3.72 -29.34 7.60
N ILE A 245 -3.94 -28.97 6.34
CA ILE A 245 -2.94 -29.18 5.27
C ILE A 245 -1.85 -28.09 5.28
N LEU A 246 -2.06 -26.97 6.01
CA LEU A 246 -1.12 -25.85 6.08
C LEU A 246 -0.10 -26.06 7.21
N HIS A 247 1.08 -25.45 7.04
CA HIS A 247 2.18 -25.52 8.00
C HIS A 247 2.73 -24.12 8.31
N ASP A 248 3.35 -23.97 9.49
CA ASP A 248 4.15 -22.77 9.78
C ASP A 248 5.34 -22.69 8.82
N GLY A 249 5.60 -21.51 8.25
CA GLY A 249 6.61 -21.31 7.22
C GLY A 249 6.12 -21.59 5.80
N GLN A 250 6.97 -22.19 4.98
CA GLN A 250 6.74 -22.37 3.55
C GLN A 250 5.62 -23.39 3.27
N ASN A 251 4.66 -23.00 2.43
CA ASN A 251 3.57 -23.82 1.91
C ASN A 251 3.61 -23.78 0.39
N ALA A 252 3.54 -24.95 -0.25
CA ALA A 252 3.64 -25.08 -1.70
C ALA A 252 2.25 -25.15 -2.33
N VAL A 253 1.95 -24.22 -3.24
CA VAL A 253 0.78 -24.27 -4.12
C VAL A 253 1.24 -24.71 -5.51
N ARG A 254 0.93 -25.93 -5.92
CA ARG A 254 1.29 -26.46 -7.24
C ARG A 254 0.11 -26.37 -8.19
N ALA A 255 0.27 -25.58 -9.25
CA ALA A 255 -0.66 -25.52 -10.38
C ALA A 255 -0.25 -26.53 -11.45
N VAL A 256 -1.22 -27.31 -11.95
CA VAL A 256 -1.02 -28.32 -12.99
C VAL A 256 -2.02 -28.09 -14.12
N LEU A 257 -1.52 -27.81 -15.32
CA LEU A 257 -2.30 -27.63 -16.54
C LEU A 257 -2.27 -28.93 -17.33
N LEU A 258 -3.43 -29.59 -17.48
CA LEU A 258 -3.48 -30.99 -17.93
C LEU A 258 -3.30 -31.17 -19.45
N ASN A 259 -3.77 -30.20 -20.24
CA ASN A 259 -3.76 -30.24 -21.71
C ASN A 259 -4.30 -31.57 -22.29
N ASP A 260 -5.47 -31.96 -21.82
CA ASP A 260 -6.20 -33.20 -22.12
C ASP A 260 -7.43 -32.99 -23.02
N THR A 261 -7.51 -31.83 -23.68
CA THR A 261 -8.59 -31.51 -24.63
C THR A 261 -8.23 -31.95 -26.04
N ASP A 262 -9.08 -32.78 -26.65
CA ASP A 262 -8.91 -33.28 -28.02
C ASP A 262 -8.70 -32.13 -29.02
N GLY A 263 -7.67 -32.27 -29.87
CA GLY A 263 -7.29 -31.27 -30.87
C GLY A 263 -6.45 -30.11 -30.35
N GLN A 264 -6.21 -30.01 -29.04
CA GLN A 264 -5.32 -29.02 -28.44
C GLN A 264 -3.91 -29.60 -28.24
N VAL A 265 -2.91 -28.96 -28.85
CA VAL A 265 -1.51 -29.40 -28.78
C VAL A 265 -0.65 -28.55 -27.85
N PHE A 266 -1.17 -27.41 -27.39
CA PHE A 266 -0.47 -26.49 -26.51
C PHE A 266 -1.46 -25.71 -25.67
N ASP A 267 -1.07 -25.47 -24.43
CA ASP A 267 -1.82 -24.68 -23.47
C ASP A 267 -0.89 -23.79 -22.65
N MET A 268 -1.36 -22.59 -22.31
CA MET A 268 -0.63 -21.63 -21.50
C MET A 268 -1.57 -20.73 -20.69
N VAL A 269 -1.27 -20.65 -19.40
CA VAL A 269 -1.97 -19.82 -18.41
C VAL A 269 -0.93 -19.02 -17.62
N TYR A 270 -1.22 -17.76 -17.30
CA TYR A 270 -0.43 -16.96 -16.37
C TYR A 270 -1.12 -16.91 -15.00
N LEU A 271 -0.32 -16.88 -13.93
CA LEU A 271 -0.82 -16.45 -12.62
C LEU A 271 -0.81 -14.92 -12.58
N ASP A 272 -1.91 -14.32 -12.18
CA ASP A 272 -1.96 -12.91 -11.77
C ASP A 272 -1.52 -12.85 -10.29
N TRP A 273 -2.37 -13.33 -9.39
CA TRP A 273 -2.07 -13.44 -7.97
C TRP A 273 -2.68 -14.68 -7.31
N MET A 274 -2.19 -15.03 -6.13
CA MET A 274 -2.85 -15.97 -5.22
C MET A 274 -2.76 -15.52 -3.76
N THR A 275 -3.75 -15.88 -2.96
CA THR A 275 -3.85 -15.57 -1.54
C THR A 275 -4.27 -16.82 -0.78
N LEU A 276 -3.53 -17.18 0.26
CA LEU A 276 -3.95 -18.14 1.28
C LEU A 276 -4.45 -17.38 2.50
N ARG A 277 -5.74 -17.49 2.82
CA ARG A 277 -6.31 -17.04 4.09
C ARG A 277 -6.33 -18.20 5.07
N TYR A 278 -5.95 -17.96 6.32
CA TYR A 278 -5.82 -19.00 7.32
C TYR A 278 -6.03 -18.43 8.72
N ALA A 279 -6.43 -19.28 9.68
CA ALA A 279 -6.42 -18.88 11.07
C ALA A 279 -4.97 -18.84 11.58
N ARG A 280 -4.58 -17.67 12.07
CA ARG A 280 -3.26 -17.35 12.59
C ARG A 280 -3.33 -17.08 14.09
N ARG A 281 -2.37 -17.64 14.84
CA ARG A 281 -2.18 -17.37 16.27
C ARG A 281 -1.66 -15.94 16.46
N LEU A 282 -1.95 -15.36 17.62
CA LEU A 282 -1.44 -14.03 17.97
C LEU A 282 0.04 -14.09 18.37
N VAL A 283 0.93 -14.11 17.38
CA VAL A 283 2.38 -14.09 17.58
C VAL A 283 2.96 -12.93 16.79
N ALA A 284 3.65 -12.02 17.48
CA ALA A 284 4.41 -10.95 16.86
C ALA A 284 5.62 -11.50 16.11
N ARG A 285 5.92 -10.88 14.97
CA ARG A 285 7.15 -11.09 14.20
C ARG A 285 7.86 -9.74 14.09
N ASP A 286 9.18 -9.75 14.21
CA ASP A 286 10.00 -8.52 14.17
C ASP A 286 9.49 -7.42 15.11
N ASN A 287 9.07 -7.82 16.33
CA ASN A 287 8.52 -6.95 17.36
C ASN A 287 7.24 -6.18 16.97
N ALA A 288 6.46 -6.68 16.00
CA ALA A 288 5.16 -6.13 15.67
C ALA A 288 4.10 -7.20 15.32
N LEU A 289 2.85 -6.82 15.49
CA LEU A 289 1.68 -7.55 15.01
C LEU A 289 0.59 -6.57 14.58
N LEU A 290 0.27 -6.56 13.29
CA LEU A 290 -0.92 -5.90 12.74
C LEU A 290 -1.98 -6.98 12.48
N PHE A 291 -3.13 -6.88 13.13
CA PHE A 291 -4.17 -7.90 13.03
C PHE A 291 -5.57 -7.31 13.02
N ARG A 292 -6.53 -8.08 12.51
CA ARG A 292 -7.93 -7.69 12.41
C ARG A 292 -8.81 -8.65 13.21
N VAL A 293 -9.83 -8.09 13.85
CA VAL A 293 -10.85 -8.83 14.60
C VAL A 293 -12.22 -8.45 14.04
N ASP A 294 -12.91 -9.41 13.42
CA ASP A 294 -14.22 -9.18 12.81
C ASP A 294 -15.39 -9.46 13.77
N ALA A 295 -15.22 -10.44 14.67
CA ALA A 295 -16.27 -10.89 15.55
C ALA A 295 -16.49 -9.89 16.70
N PRO A 296 -17.72 -9.38 16.89
CA PRO A 296 -18.02 -8.54 18.03
C PRO A 296 -17.90 -9.34 19.33
N GLY A 297 -17.45 -8.68 20.38
CA GLY A 297 -17.26 -9.29 21.68
C GLY A 297 -16.25 -8.54 22.53
N ARG A 298 -16.27 -8.87 23.83
CA ARG A 298 -15.27 -8.40 24.78
C ARG A 298 -14.11 -9.39 24.76
N TRP A 299 -12.98 -8.97 24.20
CA TRP A 299 -11.84 -9.86 23.90
C TRP A 299 -10.63 -9.52 24.75
N ARG A 300 -9.89 -10.56 25.15
CA ARG A 300 -8.52 -10.49 25.64
C ARG A 300 -7.60 -11.04 24.56
N PHE A 301 -6.56 -10.29 24.22
CA PHE A 301 -5.55 -10.65 23.24
C PHE A 301 -4.26 -11.03 23.95
N ASP A 302 -3.82 -12.26 23.77
CA ASP A 302 -2.57 -12.79 24.32
C ASP A 302 -1.54 -12.87 23.20
N ILE A 303 -0.71 -11.84 23.02
CA ILE A 303 0.26 -11.73 21.93
C ILE A 303 1.64 -12.22 22.39
N ALA A 304 2.09 -13.35 21.87
CA ALA A 304 3.45 -13.86 22.09
C ALA A 304 4.45 -13.25 21.10
N GLY A 305 5.74 -13.56 21.23
CA GLY A 305 6.76 -13.31 20.20
C GLY A 305 7.47 -11.95 20.26
N PHE A 306 7.09 -11.06 21.18
CA PHE A 306 7.87 -9.84 21.42
C PHE A 306 9.21 -10.16 22.09
N GLN A 307 10.28 -9.62 21.53
CA GLN A 307 11.67 -9.72 21.98
C GLN A 307 12.12 -8.48 22.76
N GLU A 308 11.28 -7.44 22.81
CA GLU A 308 11.54 -6.15 23.46
C GLU A 308 10.35 -5.74 24.36
N SER A 309 10.64 -5.04 25.46
CA SER A 309 9.64 -4.37 26.29
C SER A 309 9.13 -3.06 25.66
N GLY A 310 8.17 -2.40 26.30
CA GLY A 310 7.66 -1.11 25.82
C GLY A 310 6.65 -1.22 24.67
N VAL A 311 6.01 -2.39 24.54
CA VAL A 311 4.95 -2.63 23.56
C VAL A 311 3.81 -1.64 23.75
N ARG A 312 3.41 -1.00 22.65
CA ARG A 312 2.24 -0.13 22.56
C ARG A 312 1.21 -0.75 21.64
N VAL A 313 -0.07 -0.49 21.91
CA VAL A 313 -1.17 -0.94 21.07
C VAL A 313 -1.96 0.26 20.56
N PHE A 314 -2.24 0.22 19.27
CA PHE A 314 -3.05 1.21 18.59
C PHE A 314 -4.24 0.55 17.91
N ASP A 315 -5.43 1.12 18.08
CA ASP A 315 -6.58 0.88 17.21
C ASP A 315 -6.39 1.71 15.94
N VAL A 316 -6.09 1.02 14.84
CA VAL A 316 -5.80 1.59 13.51
C VAL A 316 -6.95 1.31 12.53
N THR A 317 -8.16 1.06 13.05
CA THR A 317 -9.35 0.80 12.23
C THR A 317 -9.68 1.98 11.33
N ASP A 318 -9.57 3.20 11.87
CA ASP A 318 -9.62 4.44 11.10
C ASP A 318 -8.21 5.06 11.11
N PRO A 319 -7.47 4.99 9.98
CA PRO A 319 -6.09 5.47 9.91
C PRO A 319 -5.97 6.99 10.10
N ALA A 320 -7.04 7.77 9.91
CA ALA A 320 -7.03 9.20 10.21
C ALA A 320 -7.31 9.50 11.70
N ASN A 321 -7.86 8.53 12.43
CA ASN A 321 -8.30 8.66 13.82
C ASN A 321 -7.73 7.56 14.71
N VAL A 322 -6.42 7.33 14.61
CA VAL A 322 -5.75 6.33 15.43
C VAL A 322 -5.93 6.64 16.91
N GLN A 323 -6.25 5.59 17.68
CA GLN A 323 -6.37 5.65 19.13
C GLN A 323 -5.32 4.75 19.75
N GLN A 324 -4.65 5.22 20.79
CA GLN A 324 -3.76 4.39 21.58
C GLN A 324 -4.56 3.75 22.70
N ILE A 325 -4.42 2.42 22.84
CA ILE A 325 -5.06 1.70 23.93
C ILE A 325 -4.12 1.76 25.14
N SER A 326 -4.54 2.51 26.15
CA SER A 326 -3.80 2.70 27.40
C SER A 326 -3.82 1.43 28.24
N ALA A 327 -2.66 1.04 28.72
CA ALA A 327 -2.49 0.02 29.76
C ALA A 327 -2.60 0.66 31.15
N ASP A 328 -3.69 1.37 31.45
CA ASP A 328 -3.91 1.89 32.81
C ASP A 328 -4.35 0.73 33.72
N ALA A 329 -3.39 0.13 34.42
CA ALA A 329 -3.64 -0.89 35.42
C ALA A 329 -4.53 -0.33 36.57
N PRO A 330 -5.47 -1.14 37.09
CA PRO A 330 -5.04 -2.07 38.13
C PRO A 330 -5.56 -3.50 37.95
N ALA A 331 -4.65 -4.46 38.11
CA ALA A 331 -4.86 -5.88 38.47
C ALA A 331 -4.89 -6.97 37.38
N LEU A 332 -4.38 -6.72 36.18
CA LEU A 332 -3.66 -7.77 35.44
C LEU A 332 -2.22 -7.31 35.24
N PRO A 333 -1.20 -8.02 35.77
CA PRO A 333 0.18 -7.68 35.47
C PRO A 333 0.37 -7.97 33.98
N TYR A 334 0.53 -6.92 33.17
CA TYR A 334 1.23 -6.99 31.88
C TYR A 334 2.70 -7.35 32.17
N ALA A 335 2.94 -8.55 32.66
CA ALA A 335 4.26 -9.05 32.94
C ALA A 335 4.81 -9.59 31.63
N LEU A 336 5.78 -8.88 31.06
CA LEU A 336 6.86 -9.57 30.37
C LEU A 336 7.45 -10.55 31.41
N TYR A 337 7.05 -11.82 31.40
CA TYR A 337 7.66 -12.86 32.22
C TYR A 337 9.07 -13.14 31.67
N LEU A 338 10.04 -12.32 32.06
CA LEU A 338 11.45 -12.60 31.85
C LEU A 338 11.86 -13.64 32.90
N PRO A 339 12.23 -14.88 32.55
CA PRO A 339 12.75 -15.80 33.54
C PRO A 339 14.06 -15.25 34.09
N ALA A 340 14.10 -14.99 35.39
CA ALA A 340 15.34 -14.65 36.08
C ALA A 340 16.31 -15.84 35.96
N VAL A 341 17.39 -15.67 35.20
CA VAL A 341 18.50 -16.63 35.20
C VAL A 341 19.26 -16.45 36.51
N GLN A 342 18.87 -17.18 37.56
CA GLN A 342 19.75 -17.39 38.70
C GLN A 342 20.89 -18.31 38.28
N GLY A 343 22.09 -17.74 38.18
CA GLY A 343 23.32 -18.50 37.99
C GLY A 343 23.57 -19.45 39.16
N GLY A 344 23.36 -20.75 38.92
CA GLY A 344 23.79 -21.83 39.80
C GLY A 344 24.58 -22.84 38.98
N ALA A 345 25.86 -23.02 39.30
CA ALA A 345 26.75 -23.95 38.61
C ALA A 345 26.27 -25.39 38.79
N GLY A 346 25.92 -26.04 37.68
CA GLY A 346 25.59 -27.47 37.63
C GLY A 346 24.15 -27.76 37.21
N ALA A 347 23.79 -27.48 35.96
CA ALA A 347 22.58 -28.03 35.35
C ALA A 347 22.89 -28.47 33.91
N SER A 348 22.70 -29.76 33.65
CA SER A 348 22.60 -30.35 32.32
C SER A 348 21.65 -29.53 31.45
N ALA A 349 22.03 -29.28 30.19
CA ALA A 349 21.30 -28.50 29.20
C ALA A 349 19.85 -28.99 29.05
N ARG A 350 18.95 -28.40 29.85
CA ARG A 350 17.52 -28.40 29.62
C ARG A 350 17.30 -27.39 28.50
N ARG A 351 16.67 -27.79 27.40
CA ARG A 351 16.15 -26.84 26.40
C ARG A 351 15.36 -25.79 27.19
N VAL A 352 15.78 -24.54 27.12
CA VAL A 352 14.92 -23.43 27.52
C VAL A 352 13.84 -23.43 26.45
N ASP A 353 12.68 -24.01 26.75
CA ASP A 353 11.49 -23.73 25.98
C ASP A 353 11.33 -22.21 25.99
N GLU A 354 11.21 -21.60 24.81
CA GLU A 354 10.87 -20.19 24.64
C GLU A 354 9.58 -19.90 25.44
N ALA A 355 9.71 -19.48 26.69
CA ALA A 355 8.66 -18.72 27.34
C ALA A 355 8.71 -17.33 26.70
N ALA A 356 8.26 -17.26 25.44
CA ALA A 356 8.09 -16.04 24.69
C ALA A 356 7.19 -15.13 25.53
N THR A 357 7.71 -13.95 25.83
CA THR A 357 7.00 -12.98 26.64
C THR A 357 5.66 -12.64 26.00
N THR A 358 4.57 -12.95 26.70
CA THR A 358 3.20 -12.66 26.23
C THR A 358 2.81 -11.25 26.67
N PHE A 359 2.61 -10.37 25.70
CA PHE A 359 1.95 -9.10 25.93
C PHE A 359 0.43 -9.31 25.89
N GLN A 360 -0.29 -8.71 26.83
CA GLN A 360 -1.74 -8.82 26.89
C GLN A 360 -2.37 -7.44 26.69
N PHE A 361 -3.59 -7.40 26.17
CA PHE A 361 -4.51 -6.27 26.31
C PHE A 361 -5.94 -6.78 26.05
N GLY A 362 -6.95 -5.98 26.38
CA GLY A 362 -8.33 -6.30 26.00
C GLY A 362 -9.05 -5.11 25.41
N ASP A 363 -10.07 -5.40 24.60
CA ASP A 363 -10.95 -4.38 24.03
C ASP A 363 -12.41 -4.88 23.90
N ASP A 364 -13.35 -3.93 23.85
CA ASP A 364 -14.76 -4.20 23.55
C ASP A 364 -15.04 -3.95 22.06
N VAL A 365 -15.01 -5.03 21.27
CA VAL A 365 -15.18 -4.98 19.82
C VAL A 365 -16.67 -4.98 19.50
N THR A 366 -17.20 -3.84 19.06
CA THR A 366 -18.62 -3.69 18.64
C THR A 366 -18.81 -3.73 17.13
N SER A 367 -17.73 -3.49 16.38
CA SER A 367 -17.61 -3.56 14.92
C SER A 367 -16.21 -4.07 14.59
N PRO A 368 -15.93 -4.55 13.36
CA PRO A 368 -14.59 -5.01 13.04
C PRO A 368 -13.51 -3.98 13.35
N ARG A 369 -12.43 -4.43 14.00
CA ARG A 369 -11.30 -3.59 14.43
C ARG A 369 -9.98 -4.06 13.85
N ARG A 370 -9.06 -3.13 13.60
CA ARG A 370 -7.65 -3.42 13.27
C ARG A 370 -6.77 -2.87 14.38
N TYR A 371 -5.86 -3.70 14.88
CA TYR A 371 -4.90 -3.31 15.92
C TYR A 371 -3.48 -3.44 15.42
N LEU A 372 -2.64 -2.48 15.79
CA LEU A 372 -1.19 -2.56 15.66
C LEU A 372 -0.59 -2.63 17.08
N ALA A 373 -0.03 -3.78 17.43
CA ALA A 373 0.79 -3.94 18.63
C ALA A 373 2.27 -3.98 18.21
N LEU A 374 3.11 -3.11 18.78
CA LEU A 374 4.51 -3.01 18.37
C LEU A 374 5.42 -2.55 19.52
N ALA A 375 6.66 -3.04 19.55
CA ALA A 375 7.71 -2.52 20.41
C ALA A 375 8.48 -1.36 19.74
N PRO A 376 9.28 -0.58 20.49
CA PRO A 376 10.03 0.55 19.95
C PRO A 376 10.88 0.23 18.71
N SER A 377 11.55 -0.93 18.66
CA SER A 377 12.40 -1.30 17.52
C SER A 377 11.63 -1.53 16.22
N ALA A 378 10.31 -1.69 16.27
CA ALA A 378 9.46 -1.94 15.10
C ALA A 378 8.82 -0.67 14.52
N ILE A 379 9.10 0.50 15.12
CA ILE A 379 8.72 1.80 14.57
C ILE A 379 9.56 2.07 13.32
N ARG A 380 8.90 2.51 12.24
CA ARG A 380 9.52 2.66 10.93
C ARG A 380 10.04 4.09 10.72
N ALA A 381 11.12 4.22 9.96
CA ALA A 381 11.48 5.48 9.33
C ALA A 381 10.74 5.62 7.98
N PRO A 382 10.38 6.83 7.54
CA PRO A 382 9.83 7.03 6.21
C PRO A 382 10.88 6.71 5.13
N LEU A 383 10.44 6.44 3.90
CA LEU A 383 11.34 6.20 2.77
C LEU A 383 12.20 7.44 2.46
N ARG A 384 11.58 8.62 2.54
CA ARG A 384 12.23 9.92 2.35
C ARG A 384 11.34 11.03 2.90
N ILE A 385 11.97 12.17 3.18
CA ILE A 385 11.34 13.42 3.59
C ILE A 385 11.84 14.50 2.62
N LEU A 386 10.94 15.28 2.04
CA LEU A 386 11.29 16.36 1.13
C LEU A 386 10.56 17.64 1.51
N ALA A 387 11.21 18.79 1.37
CA ALA A 387 10.51 20.06 1.42
C ALA A 387 9.63 20.24 0.18
N ASP A 388 8.44 20.76 0.38
CA ASP A 388 7.56 21.17 -0.72
C ASP A 388 8.05 22.47 -1.36
N GLU A 389 7.79 22.63 -2.66
CA GLU A 389 7.90 23.91 -3.35
C GLU A 389 6.48 24.40 -3.67
N PRO A 390 5.91 25.34 -2.89
CA PRO A 390 4.50 25.66 -3.01
C PRO A 390 4.10 26.19 -4.38
N SER A 391 3.01 25.64 -4.92
CA SER A 391 2.33 26.09 -6.14
C SER A 391 0.90 26.59 -5.85
N ASN A 392 0.23 27.15 -6.86
CA ASN A 392 -1.17 27.61 -6.72
C ASN A 392 -1.92 27.55 -8.05
N LEU A 393 -1.82 26.43 -8.75
CA LEU A 393 -2.44 26.13 -10.05
C LEU A 393 -3.96 26.31 -10.04
N GLN A 394 -4.58 26.14 -8.87
CA GLN A 394 -6.01 26.41 -8.63
C GLN A 394 -6.36 27.90 -8.48
N HIS A 395 -5.43 28.84 -8.64
CA HIS A 395 -5.75 30.26 -8.55
C HIS A 395 -6.43 30.77 -9.82
N SER A 396 -7.67 31.24 -9.70
CA SER A 396 -8.50 31.68 -10.84
C SER A 396 -8.01 32.92 -11.58
N ALA A 397 -6.96 33.60 -11.11
CA ALA A 397 -6.29 34.66 -11.88
C ALA A 397 -5.14 34.16 -12.77
N GLN A 398 -4.77 32.88 -12.68
CA GLN A 398 -3.81 32.27 -13.62
C GLN A 398 -4.45 32.10 -14.98
N GLY A 399 -3.73 32.34 -16.08
CA GLY A 399 -4.25 32.13 -17.43
C GLY A 399 -3.14 31.91 -18.44
N ALA A 400 -3.41 31.06 -19.43
CA ALA A 400 -2.45 30.71 -20.47
C ALA A 400 -3.16 30.42 -21.79
N ASP A 401 -2.45 30.63 -22.90
CA ASP A 401 -2.81 30.11 -24.22
C ASP A 401 -2.08 28.78 -24.48
N TYR A 402 -0.90 28.62 -23.87
CA TYR A 402 -0.01 27.46 -24.00
C TYR A 402 0.40 26.97 -22.60
N ILE A 403 0.01 25.75 -22.24
CA ILE A 403 0.45 25.08 -21.01
C ILE A 403 1.56 24.10 -21.37
N LEU A 404 2.72 24.24 -20.75
CA LEU A 404 3.85 23.33 -20.87
C LEU A 404 4.02 22.60 -19.54
N ILE A 405 3.70 21.31 -19.51
CA ILE A 405 3.86 20.44 -18.35
C ILE A 405 5.15 19.65 -18.54
N THR A 406 6.02 19.68 -17.53
CA THR A 406 7.33 19.01 -17.58
C THR A 406 7.73 18.48 -16.21
N HIS A 407 8.63 17.50 -16.19
CA HIS A 407 9.34 17.14 -14.95
C HIS A 407 10.49 18.13 -14.67
N ARG A 408 10.83 18.33 -13.39
CA ARG A 408 11.90 19.22 -12.92
C ARG A 408 13.25 19.01 -13.61
N ASP A 409 13.59 17.76 -13.94
CA ASP A 409 14.83 17.39 -14.64
C ASP A 409 14.96 18.04 -16.03
N PHE A 410 13.85 18.45 -16.64
CA PHE A 410 13.83 19.14 -17.93
C PHE A 410 13.51 20.63 -17.83
N TRP A 411 13.42 21.19 -16.61
CA TRP A 411 12.94 22.54 -16.36
C TRP A 411 13.67 23.60 -17.19
N ASP A 412 15.00 23.60 -17.20
CA ASP A 412 15.79 24.57 -17.96
C ASP A 412 15.54 24.51 -19.47
N ALA A 413 15.29 23.30 -20.00
CA ALA A 413 14.97 23.12 -21.42
C ALA A 413 13.54 23.58 -21.74
N ALA A 414 12.59 23.25 -20.87
CA ALA A 414 11.21 23.68 -20.95
C ALA A 414 11.09 25.21 -20.86
N GLN A 415 11.83 25.85 -19.95
CA GLN A 415 11.87 27.30 -19.79
C GLN A 415 12.32 28.01 -21.08
N ARG A 416 13.37 27.51 -21.75
CA ARG A 416 13.82 28.07 -23.04
C ARG A 416 12.72 27.99 -24.11
N LEU A 417 11.94 26.91 -24.14
CA LEU A 417 10.82 26.76 -25.06
C LEU A 417 9.64 27.67 -24.68
N ALA A 418 9.35 27.78 -23.38
CA ALA A 418 8.33 28.69 -22.86
C ALA A 418 8.64 30.14 -23.23
N ASP A 419 9.88 30.60 -23.02
CA ASP A 419 10.34 31.94 -23.39
C ASP A 419 10.22 32.19 -24.90
N TYR A 420 10.55 31.19 -25.71
CA TYR A 420 10.38 31.26 -27.17
C TYR A 420 8.92 31.41 -27.58
N ARG A 421 7.98 30.68 -26.96
CA ARG A 421 6.54 30.81 -27.22
C ARG A 421 5.98 32.14 -26.72
N ALA A 422 6.45 32.61 -25.57
CA ALA A 422 6.10 33.93 -25.04
C ALA A 422 6.56 35.05 -25.99
N ALA A 423 7.75 34.95 -26.58
CA ALA A 423 8.24 35.88 -27.60
C ALA A 423 7.39 35.89 -28.89
N GLN A 424 6.58 34.87 -29.12
CA GLN A 424 5.59 34.80 -30.22
C GLN A 424 4.22 35.41 -29.83
N GLY A 425 4.10 35.99 -28.63
CA GLY A 425 2.90 36.66 -28.15
C GLY A 425 1.90 35.75 -27.43
N MET A 426 2.30 34.54 -27.03
CA MET A 426 1.45 33.63 -26.24
C MET A 426 1.59 33.88 -24.74
N ARG A 427 0.50 33.74 -23.99
CA ARG A 427 0.58 33.55 -22.53
C ARG A 427 0.99 32.09 -22.26
N VAL A 428 2.15 31.89 -21.65
CA VAL A 428 2.71 30.56 -21.41
C VAL A 428 2.71 30.26 -19.92
N ALA A 429 2.15 29.12 -19.53
CA ALA A 429 2.31 28.54 -18.20
C ALA A 429 3.30 27.38 -18.30
N LEU A 430 4.45 27.50 -17.64
CA LEU A 430 5.37 26.39 -17.40
C LEU A 430 5.02 25.78 -16.05
N VAL A 431 4.71 24.49 -16.03
CA VAL A 431 4.15 23.79 -14.87
C VAL A 431 5.01 22.56 -14.59
N ASP A 432 5.47 22.41 -13.34
CA ASP A 432 6.07 21.16 -12.88
C ASP A 432 4.95 20.13 -12.71
N VAL A 433 5.16 18.92 -13.23
CA VAL A 433 4.18 17.85 -13.07
C VAL A 433 3.98 17.47 -11.60
N GLN A 434 4.98 17.70 -10.73
CA GLN A 434 4.84 17.44 -9.31
C GLN A 434 3.82 18.38 -8.63
N ASP A 435 3.78 19.66 -9.00
CA ASP A 435 2.80 20.65 -8.50
C ASP A 435 1.36 20.21 -8.84
N ILE A 436 1.18 19.61 -10.02
CA ILE A 436 -0.11 19.03 -10.43
C ILE A 436 -0.49 17.89 -9.49
N TYR A 437 0.42 16.97 -9.19
CA TYR A 437 0.12 15.86 -8.28
C TYR A 437 -0.23 16.38 -6.89
N ASP A 438 0.49 17.39 -6.42
CA ASP A 438 0.36 17.95 -5.08
C ASP A 438 -1.02 18.61 -4.89
N GLU A 439 -1.47 19.41 -5.87
CA GLU A 439 -2.76 20.10 -5.81
C GLU A 439 -3.97 19.26 -6.27
N PHE A 440 -3.80 18.28 -7.16
CA PHE A 440 -4.92 17.54 -7.76
C PHE A 440 -5.01 16.07 -7.35
N ASN A 441 -4.03 15.52 -6.63
CA ASN A 441 -4.06 14.12 -6.19
C ASN A 441 -3.24 13.85 -4.93
N GLY A 442 -3.13 14.84 -4.04
CA GLY A 442 -2.46 14.68 -2.74
C GLY A 442 -0.97 14.33 -2.80
N GLY A 443 -0.32 14.60 -3.94
CA GLY A 443 1.09 14.34 -4.22
C GLY A 443 1.39 13.01 -4.88
N LEU A 444 0.36 12.20 -5.19
CA LEU A 444 0.53 10.90 -5.85
C LEU A 444 0.55 11.05 -7.37
N MET A 445 1.56 10.46 -8.01
CA MET A 445 1.65 10.38 -9.47
C MET A 445 0.36 9.79 -10.06
N SER A 446 -0.24 10.49 -11.01
CA SER A 446 -1.48 10.06 -11.64
C SER A 446 -1.71 10.77 -12.97
N ALA A 447 -2.08 10.01 -14.00
CA ALA A 447 -2.59 10.58 -15.23
C ALA A 447 -3.92 11.34 -14.99
N GLN A 448 -4.74 10.89 -14.05
CA GLN A 448 -6.00 11.56 -13.71
C GLN A 448 -5.73 12.96 -13.14
N ALA A 449 -4.69 13.15 -12.33
CA ALA A 449 -4.32 14.46 -11.79
C ALA A 449 -4.00 15.48 -12.90
N ILE A 450 -3.30 15.04 -13.95
CA ILE A 450 -2.98 15.87 -15.12
C ILE A 450 -4.26 16.23 -15.89
N HIS A 451 -5.17 15.27 -16.08
CA HIS A 451 -6.48 15.54 -16.68
C HIS A 451 -7.30 16.53 -15.86
N ASP A 452 -7.39 16.33 -14.54
CA ASP A 452 -8.16 17.19 -13.62
C ASP A 452 -7.61 18.62 -13.60
N PHE A 453 -6.28 18.79 -13.60
CA PHE A 453 -5.64 20.09 -13.74
C PHE A 453 -6.02 20.78 -15.07
N LEU A 454 -5.90 20.08 -16.19
CA LEU A 454 -6.22 20.64 -17.50
C LEU A 454 -7.71 20.99 -17.63
N ALA A 455 -8.59 20.16 -17.08
CA ALA A 455 -10.02 20.42 -16.98
C ALA A 455 -10.30 21.66 -16.11
N TYR A 456 -9.64 21.77 -14.95
CA TYR A 456 -9.75 22.93 -14.07
C TYR A 456 -9.30 24.21 -14.77
N ALA A 457 -8.12 24.20 -15.38
CA ALA A 457 -7.56 25.33 -16.10
C ALA A 457 -8.49 25.77 -17.25
N TYR A 458 -9.02 24.82 -18.03
CA TYR A 458 -9.96 25.13 -19.11
C TYR A 458 -11.26 25.79 -18.63
N GLN A 459 -11.76 25.39 -17.45
CA GLN A 459 -13.04 25.86 -16.92
C GLN A 459 -12.93 27.15 -16.09
N HIS A 460 -11.82 27.37 -15.38
CA HIS A 460 -11.72 28.38 -14.33
C HIS A 460 -10.68 29.47 -14.58
N TRP A 461 -9.69 29.24 -15.46
CA TRP A 461 -8.72 30.29 -15.78
C TRP A 461 -9.33 31.38 -16.66
N PRO A 462 -8.90 32.66 -16.56
CA PRO A 462 -9.48 33.76 -17.31
C PRO A 462 -9.32 33.58 -18.81
N ALA A 463 -10.40 33.89 -19.53
CA ALA A 463 -10.44 33.86 -20.98
C ALA A 463 -9.31 34.71 -21.62
N PRO A 464 -8.79 34.32 -22.79
CA PRO A 464 -9.15 33.09 -23.52
C PRO A 464 -8.68 31.82 -22.80
N ALA A 465 -9.44 30.73 -22.95
CA ALA A 465 -9.07 29.44 -22.38
C ALA A 465 -7.78 28.89 -23.03
N PRO A 466 -7.02 28.02 -22.34
CA PRO A 466 -5.86 27.34 -22.91
C PRO A 466 -6.20 26.65 -24.23
N ARG A 467 -5.33 26.80 -25.22
CA ARG A 467 -5.49 26.25 -26.58
C ARG A 467 -4.50 25.14 -26.90
N TYR A 468 -3.34 25.17 -26.26
CA TYR A 468 -2.26 24.21 -26.49
C TYR A 468 -1.78 23.64 -25.16
N VAL A 469 -1.55 22.34 -25.16
CA VAL A 469 -0.86 21.63 -24.08
C VAL A 469 0.34 20.93 -24.70
N LEU A 470 1.51 21.08 -24.07
CA LEU A 470 2.71 20.29 -24.37
C LEU A 470 3.09 19.51 -23.11
N LEU A 471 3.20 18.20 -23.26
CA LEU A 471 3.83 17.32 -22.27
C LEU A 471 5.30 17.14 -22.68
N MET A 472 6.23 17.54 -21.82
CA MET A 472 7.67 17.39 -22.01
C MET A 472 8.22 16.38 -21.01
N GLY A 473 8.41 15.15 -21.47
CA GLY A 473 8.89 14.02 -20.68
C GLY A 473 8.38 12.72 -21.28
N ASP A 474 9.06 11.63 -20.98
CA ASP A 474 8.69 10.29 -21.45
C ASP A 474 8.02 9.49 -20.31
N GLY A 475 7.37 8.38 -20.66
CA GLY A 475 6.67 7.52 -19.73
C GLY A 475 6.60 6.07 -20.21
N THR A 476 6.34 5.16 -19.28
CA THR A 476 6.30 3.71 -19.55
C THR A 476 5.02 3.08 -18.99
N TYR A 477 4.64 1.92 -19.50
CA TYR A 477 3.59 1.09 -18.90
C TYR A 477 4.02 0.45 -17.57
N ASP A 478 5.33 0.35 -17.34
CA ASP A 478 5.93 -0.14 -16.10
C ASP A 478 6.18 0.99 -15.10
N MET A 479 5.12 1.67 -14.68
CA MET A 479 5.20 2.83 -13.80
C MET A 479 5.71 2.49 -12.39
N ARG A 480 5.54 1.23 -11.97
CA ARG A 480 6.00 0.69 -10.69
C ARG A 480 7.38 0.03 -10.74
N HIS A 481 8.07 0.12 -11.89
CA HIS A 481 9.43 -0.39 -12.08
C HIS A 481 9.57 -1.88 -11.72
N TYR A 482 8.61 -2.70 -12.14
CA TYR A 482 8.65 -4.14 -11.95
C TYR A 482 9.78 -4.81 -12.75
N LEU A 483 10.17 -4.24 -13.90
CA LEU A 483 11.26 -4.74 -14.74
C LEU A 483 12.57 -3.99 -14.45
N PRO A 484 13.73 -4.69 -14.48
CA PRO A 484 15.01 -4.11 -14.05
C PRO A 484 15.55 -3.00 -14.96
N ASP A 485 15.18 -3.00 -16.24
CA ASP A 485 15.68 -2.07 -17.25
C ASP A 485 14.65 -0.98 -17.63
N THR A 486 13.64 -0.78 -16.77
CA THR A 486 12.57 0.19 -17.00
C THR A 486 13.07 1.63 -16.89
N ALA A 487 12.82 2.41 -17.94
CA ALA A 487 13.11 3.84 -17.96
C ALA A 487 12.25 4.60 -16.92
N PRO A 488 12.74 5.73 -16.37
CA PRO A 488 11.94 6.58 -15.49
C PRO A 488 10.65 7.04 -16.14
N THR A 489 9.58 7.10 -15.35
CA THR A 489 8.34 7.79 -15.76
C THR A 489 8.43 9.25 -15.35
N TYR A 490 8.55 10.16 -16.33
CA TYR A 490 8.53 11.60 -16.09
C TYR A 490 7.12 12.17 -16.24
N ILE A 491 6.39 11.72 -17.26
CA ILE A 491 4.96 11.98 -17.44
C ILE A 491 4.30 10.62 -17.58
N PRO A 492 3.39 10.21 -16.67
CA PRO A 492 2.72 8.92 -16.79
C PRO A 492 1.94 8.87 -18.10
N PRO A 493 1.94 7.77 -18.86
CA PRO A 493 1.00 7.64 -19.97
C PRO A 493 -0.42 7.38 -19.43
N ASN A 494 -1.43 7.98 -20.07
CA ASN A 494 -2.82 7.60 -19.83
C ASN A 494 -3.13 6.34 -20.63
N LEU A 495 -3.06 5.19 -19.98
CA LEU A 495 -3.28 3.90 -20.61
C LEU A 495 -4.77 3.55 -20.64
N ILE A 496 -5.30 3.30 -21.83
CA ILE A 496 -6.69 2.91 -22.06
C ILE A 496 -6.75 1.73 -23.03
N PHE A 497 -7.88 1.01 -23.02
CA PHE A 497 -8.14 0.01 -24.05
C PHE A 497 -8.37 0.69 -25.41
N MET A 498 -7.55 0.35 -26.40
CA MET A 498 -7.62 0.89 -27.76
C MET A 498 -8.59 0.08 -28.63
N ASP A 499 -8.22 -1.17 -28.89
CA ASP A 499 -8.97 -2.15 -29.68
C ASP A 499 -8.46 -3.57 -29.39
N THR A 500 -9.05 -4.57 -30.04
CA THR A 500 -8.72 -5.99 -29.82
C THR A 500 -7.38 -6.43 -30.42
N LEU A 501 -6.74 -5.61 -31.26
CA LEU A 501 -5.44 -5.88 -31.86
C LEU A 501 -4.29 -5.33 -31.02
N ILE A 502 -4.44 -4.10 -30.52
CA ILE A 502 -3.43 -3.40 -29.71
C ILE A 502 -3.59 -3.74 -28.22
N GLY A 503 -4.84 -3.85 -27.74
CA GLY A 503 -5.15 -3.96 -26.33
C GLY A 503 -5.05 -2.61 -25.61
N GLU A 504 -4.51 -2.60 -24.40
CA GLU A 504 -4.18 -1.38 -23.65
C GLU A 504 -3.01 -0.62 -24.31
N GLY A 505 -3.15 0.70 -24.43
CA GLY A 505 -2.12 1.58 -24.99
C GLY A 505 -2.24 3.03 -24.52
N ALA A 506 -1.17 3.79 -24.68
CA ALA A 506 -1.09 5.19 -24.25
C ALA A 506 -1.94 6.12 -25.13
N SER A 507 -2.65 7.07 -24.49
CA SER A 507 -3.53 8.02 -25.13
C SER A 507 -3.42 9.42 -24.54
N ASP A 508 -2.53 10.25 -25.10
CA ASP A 508 -2.40 11.65 -24.66
C ASP A 508 -3.66 12.48 -24.92
N ASN A 509 -4.47 12.09 -25.92
CA ASN A 509 -5.76 12.73 -26.19
C ASN A 509 -6.71 12.65 -24.99
N ARG A 510 -6.56 11.66 -24.11
CA ARG A 510 -7.37 11.56 -22.89
C ARG A 510 -7.08 12.67 -21.90
N TYR A 511 -5.87 13.24 -21.86
CA TYR A 511 -5.56 14.38 -20.99
C TYR A 511 -6.38 15.63 -21.30
N VAL A 512 -6.78 15.81 -22.57
CA VAL A 512 -7.42 17.05 -23.05
C VAL A 512 -8.87 16.85 -23.52
N THR A 513 -9.40 15.64 -23.42
CA THR A 513 -10.83 15.38 -23.65
C THR A 513 -11.65 15.85 -22.43
N ILE A 514 -12.07 17.11 -22.44
CA ILE A 514 -12.75 17.77 -21.30
C ILE A 514 -14.25 17.95 -21.54
N VAL A 515 -14.65 18.28 -22.77
CA VAL A 515 -16.05 18.50 -23.17
C VAL A 515 -16.41 17.49 -24.26
N GLY A 516 -17.48 16.73 -24.07
CA GLY A 516 -17.94 15.69 -24.98
C GLY A 516 -18.97 14.81 -24.33
#